data_AF-A0A936II70-F1
#
_entry.id   AF-A0A936II70-F1
#
_cell.length_a   1.000
_cell.length_b   1.000
_cell.length_c   1.000
_cell.angle_alpha   90.00
_cell.angle_beta   90.00
_cell.angle_gamma   90.00
#
_symmetry.space_group_name_H-M   'P 1'
#
loop_
_entity.id
_entity.type
_entity.pdbx_description
1 polymer ?
#
loop_
_entity_poly.entity_id
_entity_poly.type
_entity_poly.pdbx_seq_one_letter_code
_entity_poly.pdbx_strand_id
1 'polypeptide(L)'
;MSCAVRFGLGVVLLGAFAAGGAGGARADMAEWGGDLAASAVVTGDPWLRWTREDALEWSSISDEFSVGRPCGFQVASGRGVYQVGACCLIAAGGASQGYEPRTADACAAAGGHFFGVGSNCTDICCPCPAGTPAEGEPDCGQPVDTVNGGCNSPGAGYPFDTVSLAMPGGTVCGTVASVGGQRDFDWFVYNHPGGDVRLCVVAEFVADLYVIAPASGTPQEQCDFAIIRAARTGSADCTEVCVTAWNEPPGVYWLVIAPSFSAGTLSCGAAYRARVAPPIRGGCCLPDDGGCRLLSGAECAGAGGVYSGDFTSCDPNPCPPCPMTCAPQAVAEGEPLCDDLLAPVNGGCDAGLVFGGQLSSGAGIVCGSSRATPFENDSDWYVVNHAGGDLGWSIRAEFAGYVRLIGPVLSPGDLCNPAYESLTAYFAASCEPLLRVRTAAPAGRYHLVVAAERENGSVACGARYELRLAGGPAGACCVAGGCVEAVEPLCLAAGGEFIAGVPCGANPCAPAVCRGDSDCDGDVDFDDIDFFVAALSGEQSWIDQHVAIFGALPSCSYANNDVDGAGGVTFDDIDPFVERIGATCD
;
A
#
# COMPACT_ATOMS: atom_id res chain seq x y z
N MET A 1 1.79 -3.77 44.99
CA MET A 1 3.25 -3.70 44.80
C MET A 1 3.90 -4.00 46.13
N SER A 2 4.69 -5.07 46.21
CA SER A 2 5.37 -5.49 47.43
C SER A 2 6.83 -5.04 47.36
N CYS A 3 7.29 -4.21 48.30
CA CYS A 3 8.71 -3.92 48.45
C CYS A 3 9.39 -5.10 49.15
N ALA A 4 10.37 -5.73 48.50
CA ALA A 4 11.20 -6.75 49.12
C ALA A 4 12.63 -6.19 49.30
N VAL A 5 13.12 -6.18 50.53
CA VAL A 5 14.54 -5.93 50.82
C VAL A 5 15.23 -7.30 50.89
N ARG A 6 16.17 -7.57 49.98
CA ARG A 6 17.02 -8.76 50.04
C ARG A 6 18.20 -8.48 50.96
N PHE A 7 18.20 -9.04 52.16
CA PHE A 7 19.42 -9.33 52.88
C PHE A 7 19.91 -10.74 52.47
N GLY A 8 21.22 -10.95 52.48
CA GLY A 8 21.79 -12.27 52.18
C GLY A 8 21.14 -13.33 53.07
N LEU A 9 20.41 -14.24 52.41
CA LEU A 9 19.65 -15.40 52.94
C LEU A 9 18.28 -15.10 53.60
N GLY A 10 17.23 -14.99 52.78
CA GLY A 10 15.81 -15.23 53.17
C GLY A 10 14.80 -14.13 52.75
N VAL A 11 13.64 -14.51 52.19
CA VAL A 11 12.55 -13.59 51.78
C VAL A 11 11.40 -13.67 52.79
N VAL A 12 10.93 -12.52 53.32
CA VAL A 12 9.70 -12.41 54.14
C VAL A 12 8.63 -11.66 53.33
N LEU A 13 7.43 -12.24 53.19
CA LEU A 13 6.26 -11.62 52.56
C LEU A 13 5.34 -11.05 53.65
N LEU A 14 4.95 -9.76 53.54
CA LEU A 14 3.90 -9.16 54.37
C LEU A 14 2.55 -9.19 53.62
N GLY A 15 1.54 -9.79 54.25
CA GLY A 15 0.18 -9.97 53.71
C GLY A 15 -0.69 -8.72 53.78
N ALA A 16 -1.68 -8.64 52.89
CA ALA A 16 -2.60 -7.52 52.74
C ALA A 16 -3.60 -7.40 53.91
N PHE A 17 -3.89 -6.17 54.36
CA PHE A 17 -5.03 -5.87 55.23
C PHE A 17 -6.01 -4.89 54.57
N ALA A 18 -7.29 -5.20 54.71
CA ALA A 18 -8.43 -4.47 54.18
C ALA A 18 -8.73 -3.18 54.96
N ALA A 19 -9.31 -2.21 54.27
CA ALA A 19 -9.63 -0.88 54.75
C ALA A 19 -10.68 -0.86 55.87
N GLY A 20 -10.46 -0.03 56.90
CA GLY A 20 -11.49 0.34 57.86
C GLY A 20 -10.99 1.21 59.01
N GLY A 21 -11.39 2.49 59.02
CA GLY A 21 -11.59 3.30 60.24
C GLY A 21 -10.37 3.94 60.88
N ALA A 22 -10.47 5.26 61.11
CA ALA A 22 -9.47 6.08 61.80
C ALA A 22 -9.23 5.63 63.25
N GLY A 23 -7.98 5.33 63.60
CA GLY A 23 -7.52 5.04 64.95
C GLY A 23 -6.17 4.30 64.93
N GLY A 24 -5.10 4.95 65.39
CA GLY A 24 -3.73 4.43 65.29
C GLY A 24 -3.50 3.12 66.06
N ALA A 25 -2.76 2.20 65.45
CA ALA A 25 -2.25 0.99 66.11
C ALA A 25 -0.74 1.11 66.31
N ARG A 26 -0.28 0.98 67.56
CA ARG A 26 1.13 0.73 67.92
C ARG A 26 1.39 -0.78 67.93
N ALA A 27 2.52 -1.20 67.37
CA ALA A 27 3.04 -2.56 67.55
C ALA A 27 4.32 -2.49 68.39
N ASP A 28 4.30 -3.06 69.59
CA ASP A 28 5.49 -3.31 70.41
C ASP A 28 6.13 -4.63 69.94
N MET A 29 7.41 -4.60 69.55
CA MET A 29 8.19 -5.83 69.32
C MET A 29 8.89 -6.24 70.62
N ALA A 30 8.61 -7.46 71.07
CA ALA A 30 9.26 -8.10 72.21
C ALA A 30 10.68 -8.59 71.85
N GLU A 31 11.60 -8.41 72.79
CA GLU A 31 13.01 -8.82 72.77
C GLU A 31 13.20 -10.32 72.49
N TRP A 32 14.04 -10.66 71.51
CA TRP A 32 14.72 -11.95 71.43
C TRP A 32 16.21 -11.73 71.19
N GLY A 33 17.01 -12.15 72.17
CA GLY A 33 18.47 -12.06 72.15
C GLY A 33 19.14 -13.13 71.29
N GLY A 34 20.29 -12.78 70.73
CA GLY A 34 21.21 -13.68 70.05
C GLY A 34 22.30 -12.93 69.28
N ASP A 35 23.52 -12.94 69.81
CA ASP A 35 24.73 -12.42 69.18
C ASP A 35 24.99 -13.07 67.81
N LEU A 36 25.13 -12.26 66.76
CA LEU A 36 25.84 -12.63 65.54
C LEU A 36 26.83 -11.54 65.16
N ALA A 37 28.08 -11.74 65.56
CA ALA A 37 29.22 -11.07 64.96
C ALA A 37 29.34 -11.51 63.50
N ALA A 38 29.20 -10.57 62.56
CA ALA A 38 29.60 -10.77 61.17
C ALA A 38 30.41 -9.56 60.71
N SER A 39 31.72 -9.76 60.60
CA SER A 39 32.68 -8.83 60.05
C SER A 39 32.39 -8.57 58.57
N ALA A 40 32.15 -7.32 58.19
CA ALA A 40 32.18 -6.91 56.79
C ALA A 40 33.62 -6.46 56.45
N VAL A 41 34.37 -7.34 55.78
CA VAL A 41 35.58 -6.95 55.06
C VAL A 41 35.13 -6.38 53.71
N VAL A 42 35.20 -5.06 53.56
CA VAL A 42 35.09 -4.40 52.25
C VAL A 42 36.46 -4.49 51.58
N THR A 43 36.55 -5.22 50.48
CA THR A 43 37.72 -5.18 49.60
C THR A 43 37.51 -4.06 48.59
N GLY A 44 38.36 -3.03 48.63
CA GLY A 44 38.55 -2.04 47.57
C GLY A 44 38.17 -0.60 47.87
N ASP A 45 38.79 0.07 48.87
CA ASP A 45 39.55 1.33 48.66
C ASP A 45 40.15 1.90 49.97
N PRO A 46 41.35 2.53 49.94
CA PRO A 46 42.12 2.91 51.15
C PRO A 46 41.86 4.32 51.72
N TRP A 47 40.80 5.04 51.35
CA TRP A 47 40.64 6.47 51.70
C TRP A 47 39.56 6.84 52.73
N LEU A 48 38.85 5.88 53.33
CA LEU A 48 37.90 6.16 54.42
C LEU A 48 38.38 5.55 55.75
N ARG A 49 39.16 6.33 56.52
CA ARG A 49 39.38 6.05 57.95
C ARG A 49 38.27 6.69 58.77
N TRP A 50 37.41 5.90 59.39
CA TRP A 50 36.49 6.35 60.43
C TRP A 50 37.12 6.09 61.81
N THR A 51 37.27 7.12 62.64
CA THR A 51 37.75 7.02 64.02
C THR A 51 36.61 6.68 64.98
N ARG A 52 36.94 5.99 66.08
CA ARG A 52 36.03 5.37 67.05
C ARG A 52 35.12 6.32 67.85
N GLU A 53 35.14 7.63 67.58
CA GLU A 53 34.41 8.63 68.37
C GLU A 53 33.03 9.01 67.79
N ASP A 54 32.66 8.57 66.58
CA ASP A 54 31.36 8.90 65.97
C ASP A 54 30.26 7.85 66.26
N ALA A 55 30.15 7.40 67.52
CA ALA A 55 29.01 6.62 67.98
C ALA A 55 27.81 7.55 68.23
N LEU A 56 26.99 7.79 67.21
CA LEU A 56 25.74 8.55 67.36
C LEU A 56 24.60 7.64 67.85
N GLU A 57 23.99 8.09 68.95
CA GLU A 57 22.79 7.57 69.59
C GLU A 57 21.61 7.48 68.62
N TRP A 58 20.99 6.31 68.53
CA TRP A 58 19.75 6.12 67.79
C TRP A 58 18.58 6.73 68.56
N SER A 59 18.21 7.96 68.25
CA SER A 59 16.92 8.54 68.66
C SER A 59 16.04 8.78 67.42
N SER A 60 14.92 8.05 67.41
CA SER A 60 13.68 8.24 66.63
C SER A 60 13.80 8.64 65.14
N ILE A 61 13.60 7.66 64.25
CA ILE A 61 13.01 7.93 62.92
C ILE A 61 11.51 8.11 63.14
N SER A 62 11.02 9.33 63.02
CA SER A 62 9.60 9.65 62.89
C SER A 62 9.36 10.21 61.49
N ASP A 63 9.19 9.34 60.50
CA ASP A 63 8.70 9.74 59.19
C ASP A 63 7.38 9.02 58.89
N GLU A 64 6.33 9.81 58.70
CA GLU A 64 5.02 9.42 58.19
C GLU A 64 5.17 8.87 56.76
N PHE A 65 4.94 7.56 56.59
CA PHE A 65 4.88 6.93 55.27
C PHE A 65 3.60 7.32 54.55
N SER A 66 3.70 8.23 53.58
CA SER A 66 2.64 8.48 52.58
C SER A 66 2.81 7.54 51.38
N VAL A 67 1.73 6.91 50.95
CA VAL A 67 1.71 5.96 49.84
C VAL A 67 2.04 6.68 48.51
N GLY A 68 3.18 6.37 47.88
CA GLY A 68 3.47 6.77 46.49
C GLY A 68 4.87 7.33 46.11
N ARG A 69 5.91 7.29 46.95
CA ARG A 69 7.28 7.76 46.56
C ARG A 69 8.32 6.62 46.48
N PRO A 70 9.30 6.67 45.55
CA PRO A 70 10.39 5.69 45.48
C PRO A 70 11.42 5.90 46.60
N CYS A 71 12.12 4.82 46.97
CA CYS A 71 13.07 4.78 48.08
C CYS A 71 14.29 5.68 47.84
N GLY A 72 14.39 6.81 48.54
CA GLY A 72 15.61 7.63 48.61
C GLY A 72 16.40 7.31 49.88
N PHE A 73 17.69 6.97 49.76
CA PHE A 73 18.57 6.82 50.91
C PHE A 73 19.22 8.18 51.23
N GLN A 74 19.18 8.62 52.48
CA GLN A 74 19.85 9.84 52.95
C GLN A 74 21.15 9.47 53.68
N VAL A 75 22.26 10.09 53.31
CA VAL A 75 23.51 10.02 54.07
C VAL A 75 23.68 11.35 54.80
N ALA A 76 23.48 11.33 56.12
CA ALA A 76 23.70 12.51 56.95
C ALA A 76 25.16 12.54 57.44
N SER A 77 25.88 13.63 57.16
CA SER A 77 27.04 14.03 57.95
C SER A 77 26.76 15.40 58.58
N GLY A 78 27.46 15.73 59.68
CA GLY A 78 27.19 16.89 60.55
C GLY A 78 27.33 18.29 59.91
N ARG A 79 27.28 18.42 58.58
CA ARG A 79 27.30 19.71 57.85
C ARG A 79 26.17 19.88 56.82
N GLY A 80 25.19 18.99 56.76
CA GLY A 80 24.00 19.16 55.92
C GLY A 80 23.56 17.86 55.23
N VAL A 81 22.29 17.81 54.84
CA VAL A 81 21.70 16.68 54.10
C VAL A 81 22.13 16.78 52.64
N TYR A 82 23.02 15.89 52.19
CA TYR A 82 23.40 15.79 50.78
C TYR A 82 22.49 14.80 50.08
N GLN A 83 21.86 15.22 49.00
CA GLN A 83 21.02 14.34 48.19
C GLN A 83 21.86 13.75 47.05
N VAL A 84 21.88 12.41 46.95
CA VAL A 84 22.66 11.67 45.95
C VAL A 84 21.75 11.09 44.87
N GLY A 85 22.27 11.03 43.64
CA GLY A 85 21.58 10.55 42.44
C GLY A 85 22.54 9.79 41.52
N ALA A 86 22.05 9.24 40.41
CA ALA A 86 22.93 8.54 39.47
C ALA A 86 23.90 9.52 38.80
N CYS A 87 25.19 9.25 38.98
CA CYS A 87 26.24 9.86 38.19
C CYS A 87 26.73 8.85 37.16
N CYS A 88 26.44 9.11 35.89
CA CYS A 88 26.79 8.20 34.81
C CYS A 88 28.04 8.74 34.08
N LEU A 89 29.14 8.00 34.20
CA LEU A 89 30.42 8.31 33.56
C LEU A 89 30.42 7.68 32.16
N ILE A 90 30.36 8.50 31.12
CA ILE A 90 30.42 8.06 29.72
C ILE A 90 31.90 7.98 29.32
N ALA A 91 32.41 6.79 29.02
CA ALA A 91 33.75 6.65 28.46
C ALA A 91 33.76 7.03 26.96
N ALA A 92 34.92 7.45 26.43
CA ALA A 92 35.13 7.65 25.00
C ALA A 92 34.78 6.34 24.25
N GLY A 93 33.64 6.33 23.55
CA GLY A 93 33.03 5.13 22.96
C GLY A 93 31.59 4.83 23.42
N GLY A 94 30.98 5.66 24.27
CA GLY A 94 29.54 5.62 24.57
C GLY A 94 29.08 4.50 25.51
N ALA A 95 29.99 3.68 26.04
CA ALA A 95 29.65 2.69 27.06
C ALA A 95 29.73 3.31 28.46
N SER A 96 28.67 3.15 29.27
CA SER A 96 28.70 3.53 30.68
C SER A 96 29.61 2.58 31.47
N GLN A 97 30.53 3.14 32.25
CA GLN A 97 31.46 2.36 33.11
C GLN A 97 30.81 1.87 34.42
N GLY A 98 29.47 1.84 34.49
CA GLY A 98 28.72 1.49 35.70
C GLY A 98 28.26 2.69 36.52
N TYR A 99 27.52 2.39 37.60
CA TYR A 99 26.81 3.34 38.46
C TYR A 99 27.59 3.61 39.75
N GLU A 100 27.79 4.89 40.07
CA GLU A 100 28.15 5.34 41.42
C GLU A 100 27.21 6.47 41.86
N PRO A 101 26.53 6.34 43.01
CA PRO A 101 25.73 7.44 43.57
C PRO A 101 26.66 8.57 44.04
N ARG A 102 26.55 9.74 43.40
CA ARG A 102 27.33 10.94 43.74
C ARG A 102 26.40 12.13 43.99
N THR A 103 26.91 13.22 44.55
CA THR A 103 26.22 14.52 44.51
C THR A 103 26.38 15.14 43.12
N ALA A 104 25.54 16.12 42.76
CA ALA A 104 25.65 16.82 41.48
C ALA A 104 27.06 17.38 41.23
N ASP A 105 27.63 18.06 42.23
CA ASP A 105 28.96 18.67 42.14
C ASP A 105 30.08 17.61 42.05
N ALA A 106 29.96 16.50 42.79
CA ALA A 106 30.93 15.41 42.73
C ALA A 106 30.83 14.58 41.42
N CYS A 107 29.67 14.63 40.76
CA CYS A 107 29.48 14.04 39.45
C CYS A 107 30.11 14.90 38.35
N ALA A 108 29.85 16.21 38.38
CA ALA A 108 30.47 17.17 37.47
C ALA A 108 32.01 17.17 37.59
N ALA A 109 32.54 17.11 38.82
CA ALA A 109 33.98 17.02 39.07
C ALA A 109 34.62 15.71 38.56
N ALA A 110 33.83 14.66 38.35
CA ALA A 110 34.28 13.38 37.81
C ALA A 110 34.08 13.27 36.29
N GLY A 111 33.55 14.30 35.63
CA GLY A 111 33.23 14.28 34.21
C GLY A 111 32.00 13.44 33.86
N GLY A 112 31.09 13.21 34.81
CA GLY A 112 29.85 12.46 34.60
C GLY A 112 28.61 13.35 34.50
N HIS A 113 27.52 12.79 34.00
CA HIS A 113 26.22 13.46 33.96
C HIS A 113 25.33 13.04 35.14
N PHE A 114 24.69 14.02 35.80
CA PHE A 114 23.91 13.81 37.02
C PHE A 114 22.40 13.92 36.75
N PHE A 115 21.68 12.80 36.84
CA PHE A 115 20.25 12.71 36.48
C PHE A 115 19.29 13.07 37.62
N GLY A 116 19.76 13.76 38.65
CA GLY A 116 18.95 14.15 39.80
C GLY A 116 18.82 13.06 40.85
N VAL A 117 18.26 13.42 42.01
CA VAL A 117 18.19 12.57 43.20
C VAL A 117 17.21 11.41 42.99
N GLY A 118 17.65 10.17 43.23
CA GLY A 118 16.81 8.96 43.11
C GLY A 118 16.73 8.35 41.70
N SER A 119 17.52 8.86 40.74
CA SER A 119 17.68 8.32 39.38
C SER A 119 18.64 7.11 39.32
N ASN A 120 18.62 6.34 38.21
CA ASN A 120 19.54 5.23 37.93
C ASN A 120 20.26 5.44 36.57
N CYS A 121 21.31 4.67 36.27
CA CYS A 121 22.00 4.72 34.96
C CYS A 121 21.41 3.76 33.90
N THR A 122 20.22 3.20 34.12
CA THR A 122 19.49 2.50 33.05
C THR A 122 18.66 3.45 32.19
N ASP A 123 18.47 4.69 32.65
CA ASP A 123 17.94 5.83 31.89
C ASP A 123 19.08 6.64 31.24
N ILE A 124 20.04 5.98 30.57
CA ILE A 124 20.94 6.70 29.66
C ILE A 124 20.04 7.23 28.54
N CYS A 125 19.84 8.54 28.46
CA CYS A 125 19.15 9.12 27.33
C CYS A 125 19.99 8.87 26.07
N CYS A 126 19.35 8.38 25.00
CA CYS A 126 19.96 8.16 23.68
C CYS A 126 21.24 7.30 23.69
N PRO A 127 21.23 6.07 24.26
CA PRO A 127 22.43 5.24 24.25
C PRO A 127 22.75 4.87 22.80
N CYS A 128 23.96 5.22 22.37
CA CYS A 128 24.45 4.93 21.04
C CYS A 128 24.73 3.43 20.92
N PRO A 129 23.98 2.70 20.06
CA PRO A 129 24.28 1.31 19.82
C PRO A 129 25.71 1.16 19.29
N ALA A 130 26.44 0.15 19.79
CA ALA A 130 27.79 -0.13 19.33
C ALA A 130 27.84 -0.26 17.79
N GLY A 131 28.74 0.49 17.16
CA GLY A 131 28.87 0.54 15.69
C GLY A 131 28.04 1.63 15.00
N THR A 132 27.24 2.42 15.72
CA THR A 132 26.61 3.63 15.17
C THR A 132 27.68 4.71 14.94
N PRO A 133 27.75 5.34 13.76
CA PRO A 133 28.65 6.47 13.53
C PRO A 133 28.41 7.59 14.53
N ALA A 134 29.49 8.07 15.15
CA ALA A 134 29.47 9.34 15.85
C ALA A 134 29.61 10.46 14.80
N GLU A 135 28.84 11.52 14.98
CA GLU A 135 28.89 12.78 14.22
C GLU A 135 30.30 13.36 14.10
N GLY A 136 31.19 13.07 15.06
CA GLY A 136 32.61 13.42 14.97
C GLY A 136 32.91 14.85 15.40
N GLU A 137 32.03 15.44 16.21
CA GLU A 137 32.15 16.81 16.71
C GLU A 137 32.64 16.88 18.15
N PRO A 138 33.93 17.21 18.38
CA PRO A 138 34.47 17.31 19.73
C PRO A 138 34.01 18.55 20.50
N ASP A 139 33.57 19.61 19.79
CA ASP A 139 33.23 20.91 20.37
C ASP A 139 31.73 21.27 20.24
N CYS A 140 30.88 20.32 19.82
CA CYS A 140 29.43 20.50 19.62
C CYS A 140 29.09 21.77 18.82
N GLY A 141 29.68 21.89 17.63
CA GLY A 141 29.52 23.04 16.74
C GLY A 141 29.87 24.45 17.28
N GLN A 142 30.58 24.60 18.40
CA GLN A 142 30.87 25.93 18.98
C GLN A 142 32.35 26.38 18.85
N PRO A 143 32.60 27.69 18.64
CA PRO A 143 31.65 28.77 18.36
C PRO A 143 31.22 28.85 16.88
N VAL A 144 31.89 28.06 16.02
CA VAL A 144 31.60 27.89 14.60
C VAL A 144 31.63 26.41 14.33
N ASP A 145 30.55 25.88 13.79
CA ASP A 145 30.45 24.49 13.44
C ASP A 145 31.19 24.25 12.11
N THR A 146 32.16 23.34 12.15
CA THR A 146 33.05 23.01 11.03
C THR A 146 32.83 21.61 10.49
N VAL A 147 31.87 20.86 11.03
CA VAL A 147 31.70 19.43 10.73
C VAL A 147 30.37 19.18 10.03
N ASN A 148 29.24 19.68 10.55
CA ASN A 148 27.95 19.52 9.88
C ASN A 148 27.03 20.76 9.96
N GLY A 149 27.58 21.92 10.33
CA GLY A 149 26.82 23.18 10.48
C GLY A 149 26.11 23.70 9.25
N GLY A 150 26.40 23.14 8.09
CA GLY A 150 25.72 23.35 6.82
C GLY A 150 25.53 24.84 6.53
N CYS A 151 24.27 25.21 6.29
CA CYS A 151 23.91 26.58 5.95
C CYS A 151 24.06 27.59 7.10
N ASN A 152 24.26 27.12 8.32
CA ASN A 152 24.51 27.96 9.48
C ASN A 152 26.01 28.29 9.64
N SER A 153 26.89 27.63 8.87
CA SER A 153 28.34 27.80 8.93
C SER A 153 28.99 28.20 7.59
N PRO A 154 28.58 29.33 6.98
CA PRO A 154 29.17 29.78 5.71
C PRO A 154 30.68 30.07 5.81
N GLY A 155 31.15 30.51 6.97
CA GLY A 155 32.57 30.78 7.22
C GLY A 155 33.45 29.52 7.27
N ALA A 156 32.84 28.35 7.42
CA ALA A 156 33.50 27.04 7.39
C ALA A 156 33.33 26.32 6.05
N GLY A 157 32.72 26.96 5.05
CA GLY A 157 32.51 26.37 3.73
C GLY A 157 31.29 25.44 3.63
N TYR A 158 30.26 25.68 4.45
CA TYR A 158 29.01 24.89 4.45
C TYR A 158 29.23 23.38 4.68
N PRO A 159 29.81 23.00 5.83
CA PRO A 159 30.11 21.59 6.09
C PRO A 159 28.82 20.79 6.27
N PHE A 160 28.61 19.72 5.49
CA PHE A 160 27.46 18.83 5.61
C PHE A 160 27.93 17.40 5.87
N ASP A 161 27.23 16.64 6.71
CA ASP A 161 27.46 15.19 6.81
C ASP A 161 26.77 14.48 5.63
N THR A 162 27.58 13.89 4.76
CA THR A 162 27.10 13.17 3.56
C THR A 162 27.08 11.66 3.71
N VAL A 163 27.27 11.13 4.92
CA VAL A 163 27.50 9.71 5.18
C VAL A 163 26.46 9.14 6.13
N SER A 164 26.29 9.72 7.31
CA SER A 164 25.63 9.03 8.44
C SER A 164 24.13 8.78 8.19
N LEU A 165 23.44 9.74 7.57
CA LEU A 165 22.02 9.64 7.20
C LEU A 165 21.79 9.65 5.68
N ALA A 166 22.78 9.22 4.89
CA ALA A 166 22.76 9.35 3.43
C ALA A 166 21.73 8.48 2.69
N MET A 167 21.21 7.43 3.33
CA MET A 167 20.33 6.42 2.73
C MET A 167 19.27 5.92 3.72
N PRO A 168 18.16 5.30 3.25
CA PRO A 168 17.15 4.71 4.13
C PRO A 168 17.77 3.73 5.14
N GLY A 169 17.38 3.84 6.40
CA GLY A 169 17.93 3.03 7.50
C GLY A 169 19.25 3.57 8.09
N GLY A 170 19.81 4.66 7.56
CA GLY A 170 20.98 5.33 8.14
C GLY A 170 20.72 5.77 9.58
N THR A 171 21.76 5.75 10.41
CA THR A 171 21.71 6.11 11.84
C THR A 171 22.91 6.98 12.20
N VAL A 172 22.71 7.90 13.14
CA VAL A 172 23.79 8.75 13.67
C VAL A 172 23.56 9.03 15.16
N CYS A 173 24.66 9.19 15.87
CA CYS A 173 24.68 9.76 17.20
C CYS A 173 25.43 11.08 17.17
N GLY A 174 24.80 12.12 17.72
CA GLY A 174 25.38 13.45 17.77
C GLY A 174 25.19 14.15 19.10
N THR A 175 25.83 15.30 19.23
CA THR A 175 25.82 16.14 20.42
C THR A 175 25.68 17.59 20.02
N VAL A 176 24.77 18.31 20.69
CA VAL A 176 24.53 19.72 20.40
C VAL A 176 24.97 20.63 21.55
N ALA A 177 25.08 21.92 21.26
CA ALA A 177 25.15 22.99 22.25
C ALA A 177 24.19 24.14 21.90
N SER A 178 23.79 24.92 22.91
CA SER A 178 23.01 26.16 22.75
C SER A 178 23.47 27.16 23.80
N VAL A 179 24.33 28.11 23.43
CA VAL A 179 24.91 29.09 24.37
C VAL A 179 24.86 30.48 23.75
N GLY A 180 24.36 31.47 24.52
CA GLY A 180 24.38 32.87 24.08
C GLY A 180 23.59 33.15 22.79
N GLY A 181 22.62 32.32 22.44
CA GLY A 181 21.83 32.42 21.21
C GLY A 181 22.49 31.76 19.99
N GLN A 182 23.73 31.27 20.10
CA GLN A 182 24.31 30.35 19.14
C GLN A 182 23.78 28.95 19.43
N ARG A 183 23.36 28.25 18.37
CA ARG A 183 22.86 26.88 18.43
C ARG A 183 23.66 26.06 17.44
N ASP A 184 23.97 24.85 17.85
CA ASP A 184 24.51 23.82 16.98
C ASP A 184 23.44 23.33 16.01
N PHE A 185 23.80 23.09 14.75
CA PHE A 185 22.84 22.73 13.70
C PHE A 185 23.41 21.59 12.89
N ASP A 186 22.82 20.42 13.05
CA ASP A 186 23.37 19.23 12.44
C ASP A 186 22.69 18.99 11.09
N TRP A 187 23.41 19.28 10.00
CA TRP A 187 22.91 19.10 8.63
C TRP A 187 23.43 17.81 7.99
N PHE A 188 22.51 16.94 7.60
CA PHE A 188 22.80 15.70 6.90
C PHE A 188 22.26 15.71 5.48
N VAL A 189 23.07 15.29 4.50
CA VAL A 189 22.63 15.05 3.12
C VAL A 189 21.99 13.67 3.02
N TYR A 190 20.76 13.61 2.50
CA TYR A 190 20.00 12.38 2.29
C TYR A 190 19.69 12.20 0.79
N ASN A 191 20.17 11.11 0.21
CA ASN A 191 19.89 10.72 -1.17
C ASN A 191 18.61 9.87 -1.20
N HIS A 192 17.48 10.52 -1.44
CA HIS A 192 16.15 9.91 -1.38
C HIS A 192 15.82 9.11 -2.65
N PRO A 193 15.47 7.82 -2.55
CA PRO A 193 15.07 7.01 -3.70
C PRO A 193 13.66 7.30 -4.23
N GLY A 194 12.86 8.14 -3.55
CA GLY A 194 11.45 8.40 -3.83
C GLY A 194 10.52 7.76 -2.79
N GLY A 195 9.35 8.36 -2.57
CA GLY A 195 8.41 7.97 -1.51
C GLY A 195 8.54 8.85 -0.26
N ASP A 196 8.34 8.30 0.93
CA ASP A 196 8.35 9.10 2.16
C ASP A 196 9.77 9.36 2.69
N VAL A 197 10.01 10.58 3.17
CA VAL A 197 11.22 10.94 3.92
C VAL A 197 10.85 11.03 5.40
N ARG A 198 11.34 10.08 6.20
CA ARG A 198 11.01 9.98 7.63
C ARG A 198 12.25 10.04 8.51
N LEU A 199 12.50 11.20 9.11
CA LEU A 199 13.55 11.41 10.10
C LEU A 199 12.98 11.17 11.50
N CYS A 200 13.59 10.26 12.27
CA CYS A 200 13.22 9.98 13.65
C CYS A 200 14.38 10.30 14.60
N VAL A 201 14.09 11.01 15.68
CA VAL A 201 15.08 11.48 16.65
C VAL A 201 14.63 11.17 18.07
N VAL A 202 15.58 10.68 18.86
CA VAL A 202 15.51 10.63 20.31
C VAL A 202 16.52 11.66 20.81
N ALA A 203 16.12 12.57 21.70
CA ALA A 203 17.00 13.62 22.21
C ALA A 203 16.76 13.87 23.71
N GLU A 204 17.81 14.26 24.42
CA GLU A 204 17.71 14.70 25.82
C GLU A 204 17.36 16.19 25.99
N PHE A 205 17.07 16.84 24.87
CA PHE A 205 16.66 18.24 24.77
C PHE A 205 15.46 18.35 23.83
N VAL A 206 14.78 19.50 23.87
CA VAL A 206 13.71 19.79 22.91
C VAL A 206 14.36 20.07 21.56
N ALA A 207 14.25 19.16 20.59
CA ALA A 207 14.84 19.32 19.27
C ALA A 207 13.83 19.84 18.25
N ASP A 208 14.26 20.78 17.40
CA ASP A 208 13.60 21.14 16.14
C ASP A 208 14.14 20.23 15.03
N LEU A 209 13.25 19.61 14.26
CA LEU A 209 13.57 18.67 13.19
C LEU A 209 13.08 19.24 11.86
N TYR A 210 13.91 19.19 10.82
CA TYR A 210 13.54 19.67 9.48
C TYR A 210 13.87 18.65 8.40
N VAL A 211 12.92 18.50 7.46
CA VAL A 211 13.16 17.92 6.13
C VAL A 211 13.11 19.05 5.14
N ILE A 212 14.22 19.25 4.44
CA ILE A 212 14.46 20.41 3.57
C ILE A 212 14.84 19.91 2.19
N ALA A 213 14.34 20.57 1.15
CA ALA A 213 14.77 20.33 -0.22
C ALA A 213 15.54 21.56 -0.75
N PRO A 214 16.62 21.36 -1.54
CA PRO A 214 17.27 22.44 -2.26
C PRO A 214 16.31 23.06 -3.29
N ALA A 215 16.45 24.36 -3.55
CA ALA A 215 15.75 24.99 -4.66
C ALA A 215 16.15 24.32 -6.00
N SER A 216 15.22 24.29 -6.95
CA SER A 216 15.47 23.60 -8.22
C SER A 216 16.62 24.26 -9.01
N GLY A 217 17.65 23.47 -9.32
CA GLY A 217 18.79 23.93 -10.12
C GLY A 217 19.90 24.68 -9.36
N THR A 218 19.84 24.77 -8.03
CA THR A 218 20.90 25.40 -7.22
C THR A 218 21.90 24.36 -6.67
N PRO A 219 23.22 24.60 -6.78
CA PRO A 219 24.22 23.81 -6.05
C PRO A 219 23.97 23.85 -4.53
N GLN A 220 24.25 22.74 -3.83
CA GLN A 220 24.06 22.61 -2.38
C GLN A 220 24.71 23.74 -1.56
N GLU A 221 25.83 24.27 -2.03
CA GLU A 221 26.63 25.33 -1.38
C GLU A 221 25.95 26.71 -1.36
N GLN A 222 24.82 26.91 -2.04
CA GLN A 222 24.15 28.21 -2.10
C GLN A 222 23.09 28.42 -1.03
N CYS A 223 22.74 27.39 -0.25
CA CYS A 223 21.78 27.48 0.85
C CYS A 223 20.43 28.11 0.48
N ASP A 224 20.01 27.93 -0.77
CA ASP A 224 18.67 28.25 -1.25
C ASP A 224 17.81 27.00 -1.11
N PHE A 225 16.79 27.07 -0.25
CA PHE A 225 16.07 25.89 0.18
C PHE A 225 14.62 26.15 0.58
N ALA A 226 13.81 25.10 0.50
CA ALA A 226 12.45 25.07 0.99
C ALA A 226 12.33 24.06 2.13
N ILE A 227 11.78 24.50 3.27
CA ILE A 227 11.39 23.59 4.34
C ILE A 227 10.15 22.83 3.87
N ILE A 228 10.32 21.54 3.60
CA ILE A 228 9.24 20.65 3.17
C ILE A 228 8.40 20.24 4.39
N ARG A 229 9.08 19.92 5.49
CA ARG A 229 8.43 19.57 6.74
C ARG A 229 9.27 19.95 7.95
N ALA A 230 8.58 20.26 9.04
CA ALA A 230 9.20 20.52 10.33
C ALA A 230 8.40 19.85 11.45
N ALA A 231 9.10 19.43 12.50
CA ALA A 231 8.50 18.95 13.74
C ALA A 231 9.35 19.38 14.94
N ARG A 232 8.83 19.14 16.14
CA ARG A 232 9.53 19.35 17.41
C ARG A 232 9.26 18.20 18.36
N THR A 233 10.25 17.78 19.15
CA THR A 233 10.10 16.63 20.08
C THR A 233 9.11 16.87 21.22
N GLY A 234 8.73 18.12 21.50
CA GLY A 234 7.70 18.50 22.49
C GLY A 234 8.19 18.48 23.94
N SER A 235 9.08 17.56 24.30
CA SER A 235 9.72 17.43 25.62
C SER A 235 11.16 16.92 25.49
N ALA A 236 11.93 17.10 26.57
CA ALA A 236 13.30 16.61 26.74
C ALA A 236 13.29 15.31 27.57
N ASP A 237 12.48 14.34 27.14
CA ASP A 237 12.17 13.12 27.91
C ASP A 237 12.63 11.84 27.20
N CYS A 238 13.49 11.96 26.19
CA CYS A 238 14.04 10.83 25.44
C CYS A 238 12.97 9.99 24.74
N THR A 239 11.82 10.58 24.43
CA THR A 239 10.83 9.95 23.56
C THR A 239 11.25 10.11 22.11
N GLU A 240 11.00 9.06 21.32
CA GLU A 240 11.27 9.11 19.89
C GLU A 240 10.19 9.91 19.17
N VAL A 241 10.61 10.93 18.44
CA VAL A 241 9.72 11.75 17.62
C VAL A 241 10.19 11.69 16.18
N CYS A 242 9.24 11.52 15.26
CA CYS A 242 9.52 11.49 13.83
C CYS A 242 8.84 12.65 13.10
N VAL A 243 9.53 13.19 12.10
CA VAL A 243 8.97 14.07 11.08
C VAL A 243 8.91 13.31 9.75
N THR A 244 7.76 13.37 9.08
CA THR A 244 7.54 12.69 7.78
C THR A 244 7.15 13.71 6.72
N ALA A 245 7.93 13.80 5.65
CA ALA A 245 7.50 14.37 4.38
C ALA A 245 6.96 13.24 3.48
N TRP A 246 5.75 13.41 2.97
CA TRP A 246 4.98 12.34 2.33
C TRP A 246 5.10 12.41 0.80
N ASN A 247 5.33 11.27 0.17
CA ASN A 247 5.35 11.14 -1.30
C ASN A 247 6.30 12.13 -2.00
N GLU A 248 7.51 12.21 -1.50
CA GLU A 248 8.57 13.05 -2.04
C GLU A 248 9.24 12.38 -3.26
N PRO A 249 9.50 13.13 -4.35
CA PRO A 249 10.18 12.59 -5.53
C PRO A 249 11.61 12.13 -5.20
N PRO A 250 12.18 11.20 -5.99
CA PRO A 250 13.59 10.86 -5.86
C PRO A 250 14.46 12.11 -6.02
N GLY A 251 15.47 12.28 -5.15
CA GLY A 251 16.27 13.50 -5.15
C GLY A 251 17.14 13.64 -3.90
N VAL A 252 17.81 14.79 -3.79
CA VAL A 252 18.65 15.11 -2.64
C VAL A 252 17.86 15.98 -1.67
N TYR A 253 17.83 15.58 -0.40
CA TYR A 253 17.21 16.30 0.70
C TYR A 253 18.24 16.58 1.79
N TRP A 254 17.97 17.57 2.62
CA TRP A 254 18.69 17.79 3.88
C TRP A 254 17.81 17.44 5.06
N LEU A 255 18.38 16.69 6.00
CA LEU A 255 17.79 16.38 7.29
C LEU A 255 18.53 17.22 8.33
N VAL A 256 17.79 18.01 9.09
CA VAL A 256 18.39 18.95 10.05
C VAL A 256 17.86 18.69 11.44
N ILE A 257 18.77 18.63 12.39
CA ILE A 257 18.50 18.48 13.82
C ILE A 257 19.12 19.67 14.52
N ALA A 258 18.36 20.36 15.36
CA ALA A 258 18.86 21.49 16.12
C ALA A 258 18.16 21.58 17.47
N PRO A 259 18.80 22.11 18.53
CA PRO A 259 18.11 22.42 19.75
C PRO A 259 17.06 23.52 19.51
N SER A 260 15.85 23.36 20.05
CA SER A 260 14.80 24.37 19.95
C SER A 260 15.20 25.65 20.66
N PHE A 261 14.71 26.80 20.18
CA PHE A 261 14.84 28.07 20.93
C PHE A 261 14.23 28.00 22.34
N SER A 262 13.27 27.09 22.57
CA SER A 262 12.68 26.85 23.88
C SER A 262 13.51 25.96 24.80
N ALA A 263 14.61 25.37 24.33
CA ALA A 263 15.46 24.47 25.12
C ALA A 263 16.35 25.21 26.13
N GLY A 264 16.48 26.54 26.01
CA GLY A 264 17.34 27.34 26.88
C GLY A 264 18.83 27.13 26.59
N THR A 265 19.67 27.33 27.61
CA THR A 265 21.12 27.09 27.50
C THR A 265 21.41 25.60 27.62
N LEU A 266 22.02 25.02 26.59
CA LEU A 266 22.52 23.65 26.58
C LEU A 266 24.05 23.70 26.54
N SER A 267 24.69 23.12 27.56
CA SER A 267 26.13 22.90 27.54
C SER A 267 26.48 21.89 26.45
N CYS A 268 27.67 22.03 25.85
CA CYS A 268 28.19 21.03 24.91
C CYS A 268 28.16 19.63 25.54
N GLY A 269 27.70 18.66 24.76
CA GLY A 269 27.54 17.26 25.14
C GLY A 269 26.08 16.82 25.22
N ALA A 270 25.12 17.72 24.93
CA ALA A 270 23.70 17.35 24.93
C ALA A 270 23.40 16.37 23.79
N ALA A 271 23.12 15.12 24.11
CA ALA A 271 23.13 14.02 23.15
C ALA A 271 21.78 13.77 22.45
N TYR A 272 21.86 13.31 21.20
CA TYR A 272 20.74 12.74 20.47
C TYR A 272 21.15 11.50 19.67
N ARG A 273 20.14 10.73 19.29
CA ARG A 273 20.25 9.64 18.30
C ARG A 273 19.21 9.84 17.22
N ALA A 274 19.64 9.83 15.98
CA ALA A 274 18.76 9.97 14.83
C ALA A 274 18.85 8.78 13.88
N ARG A 275 17.76 8.55 13.15
CA ARG A 275 17.74 7.63 12.01
C ARG A 275 16.82 8.11 10.90
N VAL A 276 17.11 7.65 9.69
CA VAL A 276 16.15 7.66 8.58
C VAL A 276 15.33 6.37 8.67
N ALA A 277 14.06 6.47 9.06
CA ALA A 277 13.20 5.31 9.09
C ALA A 277 12.93 4.82 7.66
N PRO A 278 12.85 3.48 7.45
CA PRO A 278 12.45 2.95 6.16
C PRO A 278 11.05 3.45 5.78
N PRO A 279 10.72 3.49 4.47
CA PRO A 279 9.40 3.88 4.00
C PRO A 279 8.31 3.10 4.73
N ILE A 280 7.23 3.78 5.10
CA ILE A 280 6.06 3.09 5.65
C ILE A 280 5.47 2.24 4.54
N ARG A 281 5.14 0.99 4.87
CA ARG A 281 4.55 0.03 3.94
C ARG A 281 3.15 -0.34 4.38
N GLY A 282 2.35 -0.74 3.42
CA GLY A 282 0.99 -1.23 3.56
C GLY A 282 0.66 -2.22 2.46
N GLY A 283 -0.51 -2.85 2.56
CA GLY A 283 -1.03 -3.72 1.52
C GLY A 283 -1.23 -2.94 0.23
N CYS A 284 -0.67 -3.45 -0.87
CA CYS A 284 -0.87 -2.95 -2.21
C CYS A 284 -1.51 -4.04 -3.07
N CYS A 285 -2.66 -3.73 -3.65
CA CYS A 285 -3.41 -4.62 -4.53
C CYS A 285 -3.01 -4.41 -5.97
N LEU A 286 -2.29 -5.38 -6.54
CA LEU A 286 -1.84 -5.31 -7.92
C LEU A 286 -2.92 -5.81 -8.91
N PRO A 287 -2.95 -5.26 -10.13
CA PRO A 287 -4.01 -5.55 -11.11
C PRO A 287 -3.99 -6.98 -11.70
N ASP A 288 -2.85 -7.68 -11.66
CA ASP A 288 -2.66 -8.87 -12.52
C ASP A 288 -2.93 -10.23 -11.86
N ASP A 289 -3.15 -10.29 -10.54
CA ASP A 289 -3.35 -11.56 -9.81
C ASP A 289 -4.19 -11.47 -8.52
N GLY A 290 -4.75 -10.30 -8.18
CA GLY A 290 -5.35 -10.06 -6.86
C GLY A 290 -4.34 -10.21 -5.71
N GLY A 291 -3.04 -10.25 -6.03
CA GLY A 291 -1.95 -10.40 -5.10
C GLY A 291 -1.75 -9.14 -4.27
N CYS A 292 -1.72 -9.30 -2.96
CA CYS A 292 -1.30 -8.22 -2.06
C CYS A 292 0.20 -8.28 -1.82
N ARG A 293 0.88 -7.15 -2.00
CA ARG A 293 2.30 -6.97 -1.62
C ARG A 293 2.45 -5.82 -0.64
N LEU A 294 3.34 -5.98 0.33
CA LEU A 294 3.72 -4.89 1.25
C LEU A 294 4.67 -3.92 0.54
N LEU A 295 4.09 -2.86 -0.02
CA LEU A 295 4.77 -1.77 -0.72
C LEU A 295 4.52 -0.46 0.02
N SER A 296 5.36 0.56 -0.21
CA SER A 296 4.99 1.93 0.14
C SER A 296 3.91 2.45 -0.80
N GLY A 297 3.20 3.52 -0.42
CA GLY A 297 2.18 4.14 -1.26
C GLY A 297 2.70 4.54 -2.65
N ALA A 298 3.93 5.08 -2.73
CA ALA A 298 4.57 5.46 -3.99
C ALA A 298 4.96 4.25 -4.85
N GLU A 299 5.53 3.20 -4.26
CA GLU A 299 5.83 1.94 -4.96
C GLU A 299 4.55 1.27 -5.48
N CYS A 300 3.47 1.33 -4.71
CA CYS A 300 2.18 0.78 -5.10
C CYS A 300 1.59 1.52 -6.31
N ALA A 301 1.59 2.86 -6.27
CA ALA A 301 1.15 3.69 -7.38
C ALA A 301 2.02 3.48 -8.64
N GLY A 302 3.35 3.37 -8.47
CA GLY A 302 4.27 3.09 -9.57
C GLY A 302 4.08 1.69 -10.19
N ALA A 303 3.57 0.74 -9.42
CA ALA A 303 3.20 -0.59 -9.89
C ALA A 303 1.77 -0.67 -10.46
N GLY A 304 1.05 0.46 -10.57
CA GLY A 304 -0.33 0.50 -11.06
C GLY A 304 -1.35 -0.13 -10.10
N GLY A 305 -0.97 -0.34 -8.82
CA GLY A 305 -1.80 -0.96 -7.81
C GLY A 305 -2.63 0.03 -6.99
N VAL A 306 -3.56 -0.51 -6.20
CA VAL A 306 -4.38 0.23 -5.23
C VAL A 306 -3.81 0.03 -3.83
N TYR A 307 -3.39 1.12 -3.18
CA TYR A 307 -2.80 1.08 -1.85
C TYR A 307 -3.89 1.07 -0.77
N SER A 308 -3.89 0.06 0.10
CA SER A 308 -4.86 -0.09 1.19
C SER A 308 -4.59 0.84 2.38
N GLY A 309 -3.45 1.54 2.39
CA GLY A 309 -3.05 2.48 3.43
C GLY A 309 -1.93 1.94 4.32
N ASP A 310 -1.33 2.84 5.10
CA ASP A 310 -0.17 2.55 5.92
C ASP A 310 -0.45 1.48 6.99
N PHE A 311 0.54 0.61 7.22
CA PHE A 311 0.49 -0.47 8.21
C PHE A 311 -0.60 -1.53 7.97
N THR A 312 -1.29 -1.51 6.83
CA THR A 312 -2.22 -2.58 6.46
C THR A 312 -1.44 -3.85 6.08
N SER A 313 -1.95 -5.02 6.49
CA SER A 313 -1.31 -6.31 6.19
C SER A 313 -1.84 -6.90 4.88
N CYS A 314 -1.03 -7.77 4.27
CA CYS A 314 -1.47 -8.64 3.16
C CYS A 314 -1.96 -10.02 3.63
N ASP A 315 -2.08 -10.22 4.93
CA ASP A 315 -2.54 -11.45 5.55
C ASP A 315 -3.54 -11.14 6.68
N PRO A 316 -4.83 -11.48 6.54
CA PRO A 316 -5.44 -12.06 5.33
C PRO A 316 -5.39 -11.10 4.13
N ASN A 317 -5.37 -11.62 2.90
CA ASN A 317 -5.29 -10.79 1.69
C ASN A 317 -6.49 -9.81 1.63
N PRO A 318 -6.27 -8.49 1.75
CA PRO A 318 -7.35 -7.51 1.75
C PRO A 318 -7.82 -7.15 0.33
N CYS A 319 -7.12 -7.63 -0.70
CA CYS A 319 -7.41 -7.25 -2.07
C CYS A 319 -8.65 -7.95 -2.61
N PRO A 320 -9.49 -7.24 -3.39
CA PRO A 320 -10.57 -7.89 -4.11
C PRO A 320 -9.99 -9.05 -4.93
N PRO A 321 -10.70 -10.19 -5.04
CA PRO A 321 -10.27 -11.30 -5.87
C PRO A 321 -10.14 -10.92 -7.36
N CYS A 322 -10.69 -9.76 -7.75
CA CYS A 322 -10.54 -9.17 -9.06
C CYS A 322 -10.61 -7.63 -8.94
N PRO A 323 -9.49 -6.89 -8.81
CA PRO A 323 -9.51 -5.44 -8.86
C PRO A 323 -9.70 -4.98 -10.32
N MET A 324 -10.91 -4.59 -10.69
CA MET A 324 -11.25 -4.26 -12.07
C MET A 324 -11.05 -2.78 -12.39
N THR A 325 -10.31 -2.53 -13.47
CA THR A 325 -10.37 -1.27 -14.20
C THR A 325 -11.27 -1.43 -15.41
N CYS A 326 -12.23 -0.52 -15.54
CA CYS A 326 -13.12 -0.51 -16.70
C CYS A 326 -12.37 -0.12 -17.96
N ALA A 327 -12.83 -0.63 -19.09
CA ALA A 327 -12.30 -0.27 -20.39
C ALA A 327 -12.40 1.26 -20.62
N PRO A 328 -11.41 1.92 -21.26
CA PRO A 328 -11.43 3.38 -21.47
C PRO A 328 -12.64 3.90 -22.24
N GLN A 329 -13.24 3.07 -23.10
CA GLN A 329 -14.44 3.37 -23.86
C GLN A 329 -15.76 3.11 -23.11
N ALA A 330 -15.69 2.59 -21.88
CA ALA A 330 -16.87 2.33 -21.07
C ALA A 330 -17.51 3.65 -20.64
N VAL A 331 -18.83 3.76 -20.83
CA VAL A 331 -19.60 4.89 -20.31
C VAL A 331 -19.71 4.71 -18.81
N ALA A 332 -19.29 5.73 -18.05
CA ALA A 332 -19.50 5.74 -16.60
C ALA A 332 -20.99 5.82 -16.29
N GLU A 333 -21.46 5.02 -15.33
CA GLU A 333 -22.86 5.01 -14.89
C GLU A 333 -23.36 6.36 -14.34
N GLY A 334 -22.44 7.24 -13.95
CA GLY A 334 -22.74 8.61 -13.52
C GLY A 334 -22.98 8.77 -12.02
N GLU A 335 -22.74 7.73 -11.23
CA GLU A 335 -22.84 7.76 -9.77
C GLU A 335 -21.52 8.23 -9.14
N PRO A 336 -21.48 9.39 -8.46
CA PRO A 336 -20.24 9.89 -7.86
C PRO A 336 -19.88 9.18 -6.55
N LEU A 337 -20.86 8.60 -5.83
CA LEU A 337 -20.68 7.95 -4.52
C LEU A 337 -21.80 6.91 -4.28
N CYS A 338 -21.45 5.62 -4.24
CA CYS A 338 -22.32 4.50 -3.80
C CYS A 338 -22.75 4.56 -2.30
N ASP A 339 -22.45 5.66 -1.59
CA ASP A 339 -22.73 5.81 -0.15
C ASP A 339 -23.98 6.65 0.14
N ASP A 340 -24.55 7.32 -0.88
CA ASP A 340 -25.79 8.07 -0.73
C ASP A 340 -26.97 7.21 -1.18
N LEU A 341 -27.60 6.53 -0.22
CA LEU A 341 -28.85 5.76 -0.37
C LEU A 341 -30.03 6.57 -0.96
N LEU A 342 -29.81 7.84 -1.27
CA LEU A 342 -30.77 8.82 -1.76
C LEU A 342 -30.36 9.46 -3.09
N ALA A 343 -29.25 9.04 -3.74
CA ALA A 343 -28.96 9.44 -5.11
C ALA A 343 -29.74 8.50 -6.06
N PRO A 344 -30.81 8.95 -6.73
CA PRO A 344 -31.63 8.11 -7.61
C PRO A 344 -30.97 7.97 -8.97
N VAL A 345 -29.65 7.85 -9.05
CA VAL A 345 -29.01 7.63 -10.34
C VAL A 345 -29.30 6.17 -10.69
N ASN A 346 -29.78 5.94 -11.91
CA ASN A 346 -30.06 4.64 -12.54
C ASN A 346 -30.91 3.55 -11.81
N GLY A 347 -31.40 3.75 -10.59
CA GLY A 347 -32.07 2.72 -9.77
C GLY A 347 -33.42 2.22 -10.30
N GLY A 348 -33.88 2.79 -11.42
CA GLY A 348 -35.01 2.30 -12.20
C GLY A 348 -36.26 2.11 -11.37
N CYS A 349 -36.77 0.88 -11.34
CA CYS A 349 -38.01 0.54 -10.63
C CYS A 349 -37.86 0.52 -9.10
N ASP A 350 -36.64 0.44 -8.60
CA ASP A 350 -36.34 0.39 -7.18
C ASP A 350 -36.11 1.80 -6.58
N ALA A 351 -35.88 2.82 -7.43
CA ALA A 351 -35.55 4.20 -7.01
C ALA A 351 -36.32 5.34 -7.73
N GLY A 352 -37.55 5.11 -8.22
CA GLY A 352 -38.44 6.20 -8.69
C GLY A 352 -38.37 6.54 -10.19
N LEU A 353 -38.05 5.56 -11.05
CA LEU A 353 -38.07 5.60 -12.53
C LEU A 353 -36.94 6.41 -13.19
N VAL A 354 -35.83 6.65 -12.51
CA VAL A 354 -34.62 7.15 -13.15
C VAL A 354 -33.83 5.95 -13.68
N PHE A 355 -33.89 5.73 -14.98
CA PHE A 355 -33.09 4.70 -15.65
C PHE A 355 -31.72 5.28 -16.02
N GLY A 356 -30.68 4.46 -15.96
CA GLY A 356 -29.34 4.81 -16.42
C GLY A 356 -29.28 5.10 -17.92
N GLY A 357 -28.08 5.42 -18.41
CA GLY A 357 -27.85 5.72 -19.82
C GLY A 357 -28.39 4.64 -20.77
N GLN A 358 -28.92 5.06 -21.93
CA GLN A 358 -29.35 4.12 -22.96
C GLN A 358 -28.13 3.41 -23.55
N LEU A 359 -28.10 2.08 -23.43
CA LEU A 359 -27.10 1.29 -24.13
C LEU A 359 -27.50 1.20 -25.60
N SER A 360 -26.73 1.83 -26.47
CA SER A 360 -26.97 1.78 -27.91
C SER A 360 -26.76 0.35 -28.44
N SER A 361 -27.58 -0.06 -29.40
CA SER A 361 -27.67 -1.42 -29.96
C SER A 361 -26.45 -1.87 -30.78
N GLY A 362 -25.33 -1.16 -30.70
CA GLY A 362 -24.08 -1.41 -31.42
C GLY A 362 -22.87 -1.47 -30.48
N ALA A 363 -22.88 -2.38 -29.50
CA ALA A 363 -21.79 -2.62 -28.54
C ALA A 363 -21.60 -1.55 -27.44
N GLY A 364 -22.68 -1.12 -26.78
CA GLY A 364 -22.58 -0.29 -25.57
C GLY A 364 -21.82 -1.01 -24.44
N ILE A 365 -20.81 -0.34 -23.88
CA ILE A 365 -20.07 -0.78 -22.68
C ILE A 365 -20.36 0.21 -21.57
N VAL A 366 -20.76 -0.29 -20.40
CA VAL A 366 -20.92 0.51 -19.19
C VAL A 366 -19.99 0.03 -18.09
N CYS A 367 -19.40 1.01 -17.43
CA CYS A 367 -18.67 0.84 -16.19
C CYS A 367 -19.55 1.31 -15.04
N GLY A 368 -19.81 0.42 -14.11
CA GLY A 368 -20.62 0.73 -12.94
C GLY A 368 -20.00 0.27 -11.62
N SER A 369 -20.66 0.65 -10.54
CA SER A 369 -20.32 0.33 -9.17
C SER A 369 -21.56 -0.20 -8.46
N SER A 370 -21.35 -0.97 -7.39
CA SER A 370 -22.45 -1.55 -6.65
C SER A 370 -22.14 -1.58 -5.15
N ARG A 371 -23.19 -1.77 -4.37
CA ARG A 371 -23.17 -1.96 -2.93
C ARG A 371 -24.33 -2.87 -2.54
N ALA A 372 -24.07 -3.76 -1.58
CA ALA A 372 -25.12 -4.55 -0.95
C ALA A 372 -24.93 -4.58 0.56
N THR A 373 -26.02 -4.38 1.28
CA THR A 373 -26.15 -4.71 2.69
C THR A 373 -27.25 -5.77 2.84
N PRO A 374 -27.44 -6.38 4.01
CA PRO A 374 -28.58 -7.27 4.23
C PRO A 374 -29.94 -6.63 3.94
N PHE A 375 -30.03 -5.29 3.96
CA PHE A 375 -31.28 -4.54 3.84
C PHE A 375 -31.41 -3.77 2.52
N GLU A 376 -30.28 -3.36 1.94
CA GLU A 376 -30.21 -2.47 0.79
C GLU A 376 -29.42 -3.13 -0.33
N ASN A 377 -29.83 -2.87 -1.57
CA ASN A 377 -29.10 -3.32 -2.74
C ASN A 377 -29.12 -2.21 -3.77
N ASP A 378 -27.93 -1.85 -4.21
CA ASP A 378 -27.72 -0.97 -5.32
C ASP A 378 -28.01 -1.73 -6.62
N SER A 379 -28.96 -1.24 -7.40
CA SER A 379 -29.43 -1.92 -8.59
C SER A 379 -29.44 -0.98 -9.76
N ASP A 380 -28.61 -1.27 -10.76
CA ASP A 380 -28.43 -0.38 -11.90
C ASP A 380 -29.28 -0.82 -13.08
N TRP A 381 -30.12 0.08 -13.58
CA TRP A 381 -31.02 -0.22 -14.69
C TRP A 381 -30.58 0.45 -15.99
N TYR A 382 -30.37 -0.35 -17.02
CA TYR A 382 -29.99 0.09 -18.36
C TYR A 382 -31.09 -0.18 -19.37
N VAL A 383 -31.29 0.75 -20.32
CA VAL A 383 -32.28 0.61 -21.39
C VAL A 383 -31.62 0.14 -22.67
N VAL A 384 -32.23 -0.86 -23.31
CA VAL A 384 -31.78 -1.45 -24.58
C VAL A 384 -32.94 -1.41 -25.57
N ASN A 385 -32.77 -0.74 -26.71
CA ASN A 385 -33.73 -0.84 -27.81
C ASN A 385 -33.21 -1.90 -28.80
N HIS A 386 -33.88 -3.05 -28.87
CA HIS A 386 -33.45 -4.20 -29.68
C HIS A 386 -34.26 -4.29 -30.98
N ALA A 387 -33.58 -4.52 -32.10
CA ALA A 387 -34.20 -4.62 -33.42
C ALA A 387 -34.88 -5.98 -33.68
N GLY A 388 -34.68 -6.95 -32.80
CA GLY A 388 -35.09 -8.34 -32.98
C GLY A 388 -33.92 -9.24 -33.39
N GLY A 389 -34.02 -10.53 -33.11
CA GLY A 389 -32.92 -11.50 -33.29
C GLY A 389 -32.18 -11.74 -31.98
N ASP A 390 -30.93 -12.18 -32.03
CA ASP A 390 -30.19 -12.55 -30.82
C ASP A 390 -29.80 -11.31 -29.99
N LEU A 391 -30.03 -11.39 -28.69
CA LEU A 391 -29.68 -10.35 -27.72
C LEU A 391 -28.75 -10.95 -26.67
N GLY A 392 -27.47 -10.59 -26.71
CA GLY A 392 -26.49 -11.04 -25.72
C GLY A 392 -25.97 -9.92 -24.84
N TRP A 393 -25.43 -10.30 -23.69
CA TRP A 393 -24.69 -9.41 -22.80
C TRP A 393 -23.63 -10.21 -22.04
N SER A 394 -22.53 -9.53 -21.70
CA SER A 394 -21.50 -10.10 -20.83
C SER A 394 -21.28 -9.18 -19.64
N ILE A 395 -21.01 -9.77 -18.48
CA ILE A 395 -20.66 -9.05 -17.27
C ILE A 395 -19.43 -9.65 -16.60
N ARG A 396 -18.56 -8.78 -16.10
CA ARG A 396 -17.53 -9.12 -15.11
C ARG A 396 -17.69 -8.16 -13.93
N ALA A 397 -17.35 -8.60 -12.73
CA ALA A 397 -17.62 -7.85 -11.50
C ALA A 397 -16.68 -8.24 -10.36
N GLU A 398 -16.42 -7.29 -9.47
CA GLU A 398 -15.63 -7.50 -8.23
C GLU A 398 -16.45 -8.22 -7.13
N PHE A 399 -17.75 -8.43 -7.36
CA PHE A 399 -18.70 -9.00 -6.43
C PHE A 399 -19.51 -10.13 -7.08
N ALA A 400 -20.14 -10.98 -6.26
CA ALA A 400 -21.14 -11.93 -6.74
C ALA A 400 -22.51 -11.25 -6.82
N GLY A 401 -23.24 -11.52 -7.89
CA GLY A 401 -24.47 -10.81 -8.19
C GLY A 401 -25.27 -11.45 -9.30
N TYR A 402 -26.21 -10.70 -9.85
CA TYR A 402 -27.00 -11.14 -11.00
C TYR A 402 -27.22 -10.03 -12.01
N VAL A 403 -27.40 -10.45 -13.27
CA VAL A 403 -27.96 -9.63 -14.33
C VAL A 403 -29.35 -10.14 -14.67
N ARG A 404 -30.34 -9.26 -14.67
CA ARG A 404 -31.71 -9.58 -15.06
C ARG A 404 -32.08 -8.82 -16.32
N LEU A 405 -32.38 -9.54 -17.38
CA LEU A 405 -33.01 -9.00 -18.59
C LEU A 405 -34.52 -8.99 -18.41
N ILE A 406 -35.19 -7.86 -18.62
CA ILE A 406 -36.65 -7.71 -18.52
C ILE A 406 -37.19 -7.18 -19.86
N GLY A 407 -38.19 -7.85 -20.43
CA GLY A 407 -38.91 -7.38 -21.62
C GLY A 407 -39.21 -8.45 -22.68
N PRO A 408 -39.76 -8.05 -23.84
CA PRO A 408 -39.89 -6.67 -24.30
C PRO A 408 -40.99 -5.89 -23.56
N VAL A 409 -40.69 -4.64 -23.19
CA VAL A 409 -41.66 -3.70 -22.61
C VAL A 409 -42.54 -3.14 -23.73
N LEU A 410 -43.82 -3.50 -23.69
CA LEU A 410 -44.79 -3.15 -24.74
C LEU A 410 -45.41 -1.76 -24.56
N SER A 411 -45.36 -1.18 -23.37
CA SER A 411 -45.91 0.15 -23.06
C SER A 411 -44.92 0.96 -22.20
N PRO A 412 -44.62 2.23 -22.54
CA PRO A 412 -43.72 3.07 -21.73
C PRO A 412 -44.22 3.37 -20.31
N GLY A 413 -45.49 3.10 -20.00
CA GLY A 413 -46.09 3.32 -18.68
C GLY A 413 -45.96 2.11 -17.74
N ASP A 414 -45.56 0.95 -18.24
CA ASP A 414 -45.52 -0.31 -17.49
C ASP A 414 -44.09 -0.76 -17.14
N LEU A 415 -43.10 0.14 -17.15
CA LEU A 415 -41.66 -0.18 -17.06
C LEU A 415 -41.27 -1.10 -15.87
N CYS A 416 -42.10 -1.17 -14.83
CA CYS A 416 -41.90 -1.97 -13.63
C CYS A 416 -42.92 -3.11 -13.45
N ASN A 417 -43.57 -3.54 -14.53
CA ASN A 417 -44.57 -4.60 -14.45
C ASN A 417 -43.89 -5.96 -14.24
N PRO A 418 -44.15 -6.65 -13.11
CA PRO A 418 -43.55 -7.95 -12.82
C PRO A 418 -44.05 -9.07 -13.74
N ALA A 419 -45.10 -8.83 -14.54
CA ALA A 419 -45.63 -9.79 -15.50
C ALA A 419 -44.79 -9.92 -16.78
N TYR A 420 -43.76 -9.08 -16.97
CA TYR A 420 -42.87 -9.22 -18.11
C TYR A 420 -41.97 -10.45 -17.97
N GLU A 421 -41.67 -11.05 -19.13
CA GLU A 421 -40.69 -12.12 -19.21
C GLU A 421 -39.34 -11.60 -18.71
N SER A 422 -38.70 -12.38 -17.84
CA SER A 422 -37.38 -12.05 -17.33
C SER A 422 -36.43 -13.25 -17.41
N LEU A 423 -35.19 -12.95 -17.74
CA LEU A 423 -34.09 -13.91 -17.75
C LEU A 423 -33.02 -13.43 -16.77
N THR A 424 -32.83 -14.16 -15.68
CA THR A 424 -31.85 -13.85 -14.64
C THR A 424 -30.62 -14.75 -14.80
N ALA A 425 -29.44 -14.16 -14.74
CA ALA A 425 -28.17 -14.86 -14.76
C ALA A 425 -27.31 -14.43 -13.56
N TYR A 426 -26.95 -15.39 -12.71
CA TYR A 426 -26.06 -15.18 -11.57
C TYR A 426 -24.60 -15.28 -12.00
N PHE A 427 -23.74 -14.43 -11.42
CA PHE A 427 -22.30 -14.40 -11.62
C PHE A 427 -21.56 -14.40 -10.28
N ALA A 428 -20.37 -14.99 -10.26
CA ALA A 428 -19.44 -14.87 -9.14
C ALA A 428 -18.54 -13.63 -9.33
N ALA A 429 -17.90 -13.18 -8.24
CA ALA A 429 -16.81 -12.21 -8.33
C ALA A 429 -15.68 -12.77 -9.19
N SER A 430 -15.47 -12.20 -10.37
CA SER A 430 -14.58 -12.75 -11.39
C SER A 430 -14.21 -11.72 -12.45
N CYS A 431 -12.96 -11.77 -12.90
CA CYS A 431 -12.47 -11.01 -14.05
C CYS A 431 -12.92 -11.62 -15.39
N GLU A 432 -13.23 -12.93 -15.38
CA GLU A 432 -13.75 -13.62 -16.55
C GLU A 432 -15.20 -13.21 -16.82
N PRO A 433 -15.52 -12.71 -18.02
CA PRO A 433 -16.85 -12.25 -18.34
C PRO A 433 -17.84 -13.42 -18.41
N LEU A 434 -18.90 -13.35 -17.60
CA LEU A 434 -20.06 -14.21 -17.76
C LEU A 434 -20.88 -13.75 -18.96
N LEU A 435 -20.86 -14.53 -20.03
CA LEU A 435 -21.66 -14.28 -21.23
C LEU A 435 -23.05 -14.96 -21.14
N ARG A 436 -24.08 -14.25 -21.59
CA ARG A 436 -25.45 -14.76 -21.74
C ARG A 436 -26.06 -14.27 -23.05
N VAL A 437 -26.89 -15.12 -23.64
CA VAL A 437 -27.59 -14.84 -24.90
C VAL A 437 -29.04 -15.26 -24.77
N ARG A 438 -29.94 -14.38 -25.19
CA ARG A 438 -31.32 -14.71 -25.51
C ARG A 438 -31.44 -14.85 -27.03
N THR A 439 -31.65 -16.07 -27.50
CA THR A 439 -31.85 -16.33 -28.93
C THR A 439 -33.23 -15.88 -29.38
N ALA A 440 -33.32 -15.36 -30.61
CA ALA A 440 -34.58 -14.92 -31.22
C ALA A 440 -35.42 -13.96 -30.34
N ALA A 441 -34.77 -13.05 -29.63
CA ALA A 441 -35.45 -12.04 -28.83
C ALA A 441 -36.32 -11.15 -29.76
N PRO A 442 -37.61 -10.93 -29.46
CA PRO A 442 -38.46 -10.05 -30.25
C PRO A 442 -37.92 -8.61 -30.29
N ALA A 443 -38.21 -7.90 -31.37
CA ALA A 443 -37.96 -6.46 -31.44
C ALA A 443 -38.72 -5.73 -30.33
N GLY A 444 -38.07 -4.78 -29.67
CA GLY A 444 -38.68 -4.04 -28.58
C GLY A 444 -37.68 -3.44 -27.60
N ARG A 445 -38.20 -2.80 -26.56
CA ARG A 445 -37.40 -2.22 -25.48
C ARG A 445 -37.17 -3.25 -24.38
N TYR A 446 -35.93 -3.40 -23.94
CA TYR A 446 -35.52 -4.25 -22.83
C TYR A 446 -34.85 -3.42 -21.75
N HIS A 447 -34.87 -3.95 -20.53
CA HIS A 447 -34.07 -3.45 -19.42
C HIS A 447 -33.07 -4.51 -18.98
N LEU A 448 -31.82 -4.11 -18.79
CA LEU A 448 -30.80 -4.90 -18.11
C LEU A 448 -30.62 -4.33 -16.71
N VAL A 449 -30.77 -5.18 -15.70
CA VAL A 449 -30.60 -4.81 -14.29
C VAL A 449 -29.38 -5.53 -13.75
N VAL A 450 -28.40 -4.80 -13.26
CA VAL A 450 -27.24 -5.35 -12.55
C VAL A 450 -27.43 -5.11 -11.06
N ALA A 451 -27.22 -6.12 -10.23
CA ALA A 451 -27.26 -5.95 -8.80
C ALA A 451 -26.41 -7.00 -8.07
N ALA A 452 -25.87 -6.61 -6.91
CA ALA A 452 -25.17 -7.52 -6.01
C ALA A 452 -26.14 -8.52 -5.34
N GLU A 453 -25.62 -9.69 -4.96
CA GLU A 453 -26.41 -10.71 -4.26
C GLU A 453 -26.33 -10.52 -2.74
N ARG A 454 -27.48 -10.50 -2.07
CA ARG A 454 -27.57 -10.27 -0.60
C ARG A 454 -27.17 -11.48 0.23
N GLU A 455 -27.36 -12.68 -0.31
CA GLU A 455 -27.19 -13.93 0.45
C GLU A 455 -25.72 -14.28 0.72
N ASN A 456 -24.79 -13.69 -0.05
CA ASN A 456 -23.35 -13.93 0.04
C ASN A 456 -22.58 -12.89 0.87
N GLY A 457 -23.28 -12.03 1.62
CA GLY A 457 -22.69 -11.04 2.53
C GLY A 457 -22.83 -9.60 2.04
N SER A 458 -22.14 -8.66 2.70
CA SER A 458 -22.16 -7.25 2.31
C SER A 458 -21.14 -6.99 1.20
N VAL A 459 -21.57 -6.34 0.12
CA VAL A 459 -20.68 -5.80 -0.92
C VAL A 459 -20.34 -4.36 -0.55
N ALA A 460 -19.04 -4.09 -0.42
CA ALA A 460 -18.55 -2.75 -0.09
C ALA A 460 -18.92 -1.75 -1.18
N CYS A 461 -19.27 -0.55 -0.75
CA CYS A 461 -19.48 0.59 -1.64
C CYS A 461 -18.23 0.78 -2.53
N GLY A 462 -18.44 0.75 -3.85
CA GLY A 462 -17.43 1.07 -4.85
C GLY A 462 -16.92 -0.17 -5.57
N ALA A 463 -17.47 -1.35 -5.25
CA ALA A 463 -17.19 -2.58 -5.95
C ALA A 463 -17.67 -2.47 -7.40
N ARG A 464 -16.76 -2.66 -8.36
CA ARG A 464 -17.00 -2.33 -9.77
C ARG A 464 -17.59 -3.49 -10.57
N TYR A 465 -18.27 -3.16 -11.65
CA TYR A 465 -18.60 -4.11 -12.71
C TYR A 465 -18.47 -3.46 -14.10
N GLU A 466 -18.30 -4.30 -15.11
CA GLU A 466 -18.35 -3.88 -16.50
C GLU A 466 -19.41 -4.71 -17.23
N LEU A 467 -20.45 -4.03 -17.72
CA LEU A 467 -21.53 -4.63 -18.50
C LEU A 467 -21.31 -4.28 -19.98
N ARG A 468 -21.26 -5.31 -20.84
CA ARG A 468 -21.20 -5.14 -22.30
C ARG A 468 -22.44 -5.72 -22.94
N LEU A 469 -23.06 -4.95 -23.82
CA LEU A 469 -24.10 -5.46 -24.71
C LEU A 469 -23.47 -6.12 -25.93
N ALA A 470 -23.80 -7.38 -26.15
CA ALA A 470 -23.57 -8.05 -27.42
C ALA A 470 -24.73 -7.70 -28.35
N GLY A 471 -24.72 -6.44 -28.80
CA GLY A 471 -25.67 -5.91 -29.77
C GLY A 471 -24.92 -5.45 -31.01
N GLY A 472 -25.20 -6.10 -32.14
CA GLY A 472 -24.70 -5.76 -33.46
C GLY A 472 -25.36 -6.68 -34.49
N PRO A 473 -25.39 -6.31 -35.78
CA PRO A 473 -25.77 -7.27 -36.82
C PRO A 473 -24.85 -8.49 -36.74
N ALA A 474 -25.41 -9.69 -36.92
CA ALA A 474 -24.61 -10.90 -37.02
C ALA A 474 -23.52 -10.70 -38.10
N GLY A 475 -22.32 -11.17 -37.79
CA GLY A 475 -21.17 -11.14 -38.66
C GLY A 475 -20.43 -12.46 -38.60
N ALA A 476 -19.47 -12.62 -39.50
CA ALA A 476 -18.67 -13.81 -39.60
C ALA A 476 -17.73 -13.86 -38.39
N CYS A 477 -17.76 -14.99 -37.71
CA CYS A 477 -16.83 -15.29 -36.66
C CYS A 477 -15.87 -16.39 -37.10
N CYS A 478 -14.60 -16.05 -37.18
CA CYS A 478 -13.54 -16.89 -37.68
C CYS A 478 -12.90 -17.65 -36.52
N VAL A 479 -13.30 -18.91 -36.34
CA VAL A 479 -12.76 -19.81 -35.31
C VAL A 479 -11.99 -20.95 -35.97
N ALA A 480 -11.17 -21.68 -35.19
CA ALA A 480 -10.32 -22.78 -35.69
C ALA A 480 -11.06 -23.96 -36.36
N GLY A 481 -12.39 -23.90 -36.45
CA GLY A 481 -13.25 -24.90 -37.12
C GLY A 481 -14.12 -24.33 -38.25
N GLY A 482 -13.84 -23.12 -38.74
CA GLY A 482 -14.55 -22.46 -39.83
C GLY A 482 -15.26 -21.17 -39.42
N CYS A 483 -16.14 -20.68 -40.29
CA CYS A 483 -16.94 -19.48 -40.06
C CYS A 483 -18.28 -19.83 -39.39
N VAL A 484 -18.60 -19.16 -38.27
CA VAL A 484 -19.94 -19.19 -37.68
C VAL A 484 -20.53 -17.79 -37.62
N GLU A 485 -21.82 -17.62 -37.92
CA GLU A 485 -22.48 -16.33 -37.73
C GLU A 485 -22.69 -16.09 -36.23
N ALA A 486 -22.10 -15.01 -35.72
CA ALA A 486 -22.19 -14.62 -34.32
C ALA A 486 -22.27 -13.10 -34.19
N VAL A 487 -22.49 -12.59 -32.98
CA VAL A 487 -22.22 -11.19 -32.65
C VAL A 487 -20.81 -11.06 -32.05
N GLU A 488 -20.19 -9.90 -32.17
CA GLU A 488 -18.78 -9.66 -31.80
C GLU A 488 -18.35 -10.29 -30.46
N PRO A 489 -19.09 -10.12 -29.35
CA PRO A 489 -18.64 -10.67 -28.07
C PRO A 489 -18.71 -12.19 -27.99
N LEU A 490 -19.64 -12.82 -28.71
CA LEU A 490 -19.69 -14.29 -28.84
C LEU A 490 -18.50 -14.79 -29.64
N CYS A 491 -18.08 -14.03 -30.65
CA CYS A 491 -16.95 -14.41 -31.47
C CYS A 491 -15.63 -14.34 -30.71
N LEU A 492 -15.37 -13.21 -30.04
CA LEU A 492 -14.18 -13.02 -29.23
C LEU A 492 -14.10 -14.04 -28.08
N ALA A 493 -15.23 -14.35 -27.44
CA ALA A 493 -15.29 -15.38 -26.39
C ALA A 493 -15.00 -16.79 -26.91
N ALA A 494 -15.29 -17.07 -28.18
CA ALA A 494 -14.93 -18.33 -28.84
C ALA A 494 -13.47 -18.35 -29.31
N GLY A 495 -12.67 -17.31 -29.01
CA GLY A 495 -11.30 -17.16 -29.49
C GLY A 495 -11.23 -16.88 -30.99
N GLY A 496 -12.32 -16.38 -31.59
CA GLY A 496 -12.41 -16.10 -33.01
C GLY A 496 -12.26 -14.62 -33.35
N GLU A 497 -11.99 -14.35 -34.63
CA GLU A 497 -11.93 -12.99 -35.18
C GLU A 497 -13.30 -12.59 -35.77
N PHE A 498 -13.84 -11.45 -35.34
CA PHE A 498 -15.16 -10.99 -35.74
C PHE A 498 -15.10 -10.03 -36.92
N ILE A 499 -15.88 -10.31 -37.96
CA ILE A 499 -16.04 -9.45 -39.13
C ILE A 499 -17.47 -8.93 -39.18
N ALA A 500 -17.65 -7.67 -38.77
CA ALA A 500 -18.97 -7.05 -38.63
C ALA A 500 -19.76 -7.00 -39.95
N GLY A 501 -21.00 -7.52 -39.93
CA GLY A 501 -21.95 -7.42 -41.05
C GLY A 501 -21.65 -8.27 -42.28
N VAL A 502 -20.66 -9.17 -42.20
CA VAL A 502 -20.33 -10.12 -43.28
C VAL A 502 -20.89 -11.50 -42.93
N PRO A 503 -21.74 -12.13 -43.76
CA PRO A 503 -22.25 -13.47 -43.48
C PRO A 503 -21.19 -14.54 -43.75
N CYS A 504 -21.36 -15.74 -43.19
CA CYS A 504 -20.42 -16.85 -43.40
C CYS A 504 -20.47 -17.51 -44.77
N GLY A 505 -21.35 -17.05 -45.68
CA GLY A 505 -21.59 -17.68 -46.98
C GLY A 505 -20.35 -17.84 -47.86
N ALA A 506 -19.48 -16.83 -47.94
CA ALA A 506 -18.25 -16.87 -48.76
C ALA A 506 -17.01 -17.32 -47.96
N ASN A 507 -17.20 -17.80 -46.72
CA ASN A 507 -16.16 -18.09 -45.73
C ASN A 507 -15.05 -17.00 -45.70
N PRO A 508 -15.37 -15.79 -45.20
CA PRO A 508 -14.41 -14.67 -45.13
C PRO A 508 -13.27 -14.90 -44.11
N CYS A 509 -13.23 -16.07 -43.49
CA CYS A 509 -12.26 -16.51 -42.50
C CYS A 509 -11.08 -17.27 -43.08
N ALA A 510 -11.11 -17.56 -44.40
CA ALA A 510 -9.95 -18.05 -45.11
C ALA A 510 -8.88 -16.95 -45.22
N PRO A 511 -7.57 -17.30 -45.22
CA PRO A 511 -6.49 -16.36 -45.51
C PRO A 511 -6.71 -15.64 -46.85
N ALA A 512 -5.99 -14.54 -47.07
CA ALA A 512 -6.08 -13.73 -48.28
C ALA A 512 -6.08 -14.61 -49.55
N VAL A 513 -7.02 -14.36 -50.46
CA VAL A 513 -7.29 -15.20 -51.64
C VAL A 513 -5.99 -15.57 -52.36
N CYS A 514 -5.61 -16.84 -52.27
CA CYS A 514 -4.52 -17.37 -53.06
C CYS A 514 -5.07 -17.92 -54.36
N ARG A 515 -5.19 -17.04 -55.37
CA ARG A 515 -5.82 -17.46 -56.62
C ARG A 515 -4.98 -18.53 -57.32
N GLY A 516 -5.62 -19.64 -57.66
CA GLY A 516 -5.00 -20.85 -58.19
C GLY A 516 -5.01 -22.00 -57.19
N ASP A 517 -4.86 -21.74 -55.88
CA ASP A 517 -4.82 -22.75 -54.81
C ASP A 517 -6.24 -23.26 -54.54
N SER A 518 -6.63 -24.24 -55.33
CA SER A 518 -7.97 -24.78 -55.43
C SER A 518 -8.19 -25.93 -54.46
N ASP A 519 -7.13 -26.58 -53.95
CA ASP A 519 -7.22 -27.64 -52.93
C ASP A 519 -6.90 -27.16 -51.49
N CYS A 520 -6.53 -25.89 -51.36
CA CYS A 520 -6.35 -25.15 -50.10
C CYS A 520 -5.13 -25.55 -49.28
N ASP A 521 -4.07 -26.03 -49.92
CA ASP A 521 -2.86 -26.50 -49.25
C ASP A 521 -1.72 -25.47 -49.18
N GLY A 522 -1.89 -24.33 -49.87
CA GLY A 522 -0.97 -23.19 -49.83
C GLY A 522 0.02 -23.11 -51.00
N ASP A 523 -0.10 -23.98 -52.00
CA ASP A 523 0.55 -23.78 -53.29
C ASP A 523 -0.40 -23.90 -54.49
N VAL A 524 0.11 -23.65 -55.69
CA VAL A 524 -0.65 -23.79 -56.94
C VAL A 524 0.11 -24.77 -57.80
N ASP A 525 -0.29 -26.04 -57.84
CA ASP A 525 0.37 -27.08 -58.60
C ASP A 525 -0.61 -27.96 -59.41
N PHE A 526 -0.29 -29.23 -59.62
CA PHE A 526 -1.14 -30.14 -60.40
C PHE A 526 -2.27 -30.76 -59.57
N ASP A 527 -2.14 -30.79 -58.25
CA ASP A 527 -3.13 -31.36 -57.34
C ASP A 527 -4.38 -30.45 -57.28
N ASP A 528 -4.23 -29.14 -57.53
CA ASP A 528 -5.32 -28.17 -57.68
C ASP A 528 -6.25 -28.41 -58.87
N ILE A 529 -5.77 -29.03 -59.95
CA ILE A 529 -6.49 -29.08 -61.23
C ILE A 529 -7.86 -29.73 -61.08
N ASP A 530 -7.92 -30.84 -60.35
CA ASP A 530 -9.16 -31.59 -60.19
C ASP A 530 -10.19 -30.79 -59.39
N PHE A 531 -9.74 -29.99 -58.42
CA PHE A 531 -10.60 -29.10 -57.65
C PHE A 531 -11.02 -27.87 -58.45
N PHE A 532 -10.12 -27.26 -59.21
CA PHE A 532 -10.43 -26.15 -60.10
C PHE A 532 -11.46 -26.55 -61.17
N VAL A 533 -11.33 -27.75 -61.76
CA VAL A 533 -12.33 -28.28 -62.70
C VAL A 533 -13.68 -28.50 -62.03
N ALA A 534 -13.70 -28.95 -60.77
CA ALA A 534 -14.94 -29.04 -60.00
C ALA A 534 -15.56 -27.66 -59.77
N ALA A 535 -14.74 -26.64 -59.50
CA ALA A 535 -15.16 -25.26 -59.32
C ALA A 535 -15.79 -24.67 -60.60
N LEU A 536 -15.32 -25.02 -61.79
CA LEU A 536 -15.98 -24.64 -63.06
C LEU A 536 -17.43 -25.16 -63.17
N SER A 537 -17.78 -26.20 -62.40
CA SER A 537 -19.15 -26.74 -62.32
C SER A 537 -19.98 -26.13 -61.18
N GLY A 538 -19.42 -25.17 -60.44
CA GLY A 538 -20.05 -24.43 -59.35
C GLY A 538 -19.54 -24.79 -57.96
N GLU A 539 -19.71 -23.86 -57.01
CA GLU A 539 -19.19 -23.93 -55.64
C GLU A 539 -19.56 -25.23 -54.90
N GLN A 540 -20.79 -25.71 -55.05
CA GLN A 540 -21.19 -26.96 -54.40
C GLN A 540 -20.40 -28.17 -54.92
N SER A 541 -20.07 -28.21 -56.22
CA SER A 541 -19.30 -29.32 -56.80
C SER A 541 -17.85 -29.33 -56.27
N TRP A 542 -17.27 -28.15 -56.06
CA TRP A 542 -15.95 -27.99 -55.45
C TRP A 542 -15.93 -28.39 -53.97
N ILE A 543 -16.95 -27.99 -53.20
CA ILE A 543 -17.14 -28.41 -51.80
C ILE A 543 -17.29 -29.93 -51.71
N ASP A 544 -18.13 -30.52 -52.56
CA ASP A 544 -18.37 -31.98 -52.56
C ASP A 544 -17.08 -32.74 -52.85
N GLN A 545 -16.20 -32.22 -53.70
CA GLN A 545 -14.90 -32.80 -54.00
C GLN A 545 -13.94 -32.75 -52.81
N HIS A 546 -13.89 -31.63 -52.08
CA HIS A 546 -13.12 -31.53 -50.83
C HIS A 546 -13.59 -32.53 -49.78
N VAL A 547 -14.90 -32.64 -49.59
CA VAL A 547 -15.47 -33.60 -48.64
C VAL A 547 -15.17 -35.04 -49.08
N ALA A 548 -15.18 -35.32 -50.38
CA ALA A 548 -14.88 -36.66 -50.92
C ALA A 548 -13.40 -37.04 -50.74
N ILE A 549 -12.46 -36.11 -50.91
CA ILE A 549 -11.01 -36.38 -50.85
C ILE A 549 -10.47 -36.22 -49.41
N PHE A 550 -10.77 -35.12 -48.74
CA PHE A 550 -10.21 -34.77 -47.43
C PHE A 550 -11.13 -35.09 -46.25
N GLY A 551 -12.40 -35.39 -46.49
CA GLY A 551 -13.38 -35.64 -45.42
C GLY A 551 -13.77 -34.40 -44.61
N ALA A 552 -13.43 -33.20 -45.11
CA ALA A 552 -13.68 -31.92 -44.48
C ALA A 552 -14.13 -30.88 -45.52
N LEU A 553 -14.72 -29.78 -45.04
CA LEU A 553 -14.99 -28.62 -45.88
C LEU A 553 -13.66 -27.94 -46.29
N PRO A 554 -13.61 -27.25 -47.44
CA PRO A 554 -12.42 -26.52 -47.87
C PRO A 554 -11.93 -25.52 -46.81
N SER A 555 -10.61 -25.45 -46.60
CA SER A 555 -9.95 -24.51 -45.68
C SER A 555 -9.76 -23.11 -46.29
N CYS A 556 -9.84 -22.99 -47.61
CA CYS A 556 -9.71 -21.75 -48.36
C CYS A 556 -11.04 -21.27 -48.94
N SER A 557 -11.04 -20.07 -49.53
CA SER A 557 -12.23 -19.48 -50.14
C SER A 557 -12.46 -20.03 -51.55
N TYR A 558 -13.72 -20.22 -51.95
CA TYR A 558 -14.07 -20.53 -53.34
C TYR A 558 -13.52 -19.48 -54.33
N ALA A 559 -13.30 -18.24 -53.86
CA ALA A 559 -12.67 -17.17 -54.62
C ALA A 559 -11.23 -17.47 -55.07
N ASN A 560 -10.56 -18.49 -54.53
CA ASN A 560 -9.28 -18.95 -55.06
C ASN A 560 -9.39 -19.46 -56.52
N ASN A 561 -10.58 -19.92 -56.92
CA ASN A 561 -10.86 -20.41 -58.26
C ASN A 561 -11.27 -19.31 -59.26
N ASP A 562 -11.55 -18.09 -58.79
CA ASP A 562 -11.62 -16.91 -59.65
C ASP A 562 -10.15 -16.48 -59.79
N VAL A 563 -9.49 -16.85 -60.88
CA VAL A 563 -8.06 -16.61 -61.05
C VAL A 563 -7.79 -15.30 -61.78
N ASP A 564 -8.75 -14.85 -62.60
CA ASP A 564 -8.63 -13.64 -63.41
C ASP A 564 -9.07 -12.34 -62.70
N GLY A 565 -9.83 -12.42 -61.60
CA GLY A 565 -10.32 -11.28 -60.85
C GLY A 565 -11.67 -10.72 -61.29
N ALA A 566 -12.39 -11.40 -62.18
CA ALA A 566 -13.60 -10.87 -62.80
C ALA A 566 -14.88 -11.02 -61.95
N GLY A 567 -14.82 -11.69 -60.80
CA GLY A 567 -15.95 -11.86 -59.88
C GLY A 567 -16.81 -13.10 -60.17
N GLY A 568 -16.19 -14.17 -60.68
CA GLY A 568 -16.83 -15.46 -60.96
C GLY A 568 -15.82 -16.53 -61.35
N VAL A 569 -16.23 -17.81 -61.31
CA VAL A 569 -15.41 -18.97 -61.73
C VAL A 569 -15.98 -19.49 -63.05
N THR A 570 -15.26 -19.25 -64.14
CA THR A 570 -15.68 -19.51 -65.51
C THR A 570 -14.52 -20.05 -66.35
N PHE A 571 -14.77 -20.36 -67.62
CA PHE A 571 -13.71 -20.81 -68.53
C PHE A 571 -12.60 -19.76 -68.75
N ASP A 572 -12.87 -18.48 -68.48
CA ASP A 572 -11.88 -17.41 -68.61
C ASP A 572 -10.80 -17.48 -67.51
N ASP A 573 -11.04 -18.24 -66.43
CA ASP A 573 -10.07 -18.48 -65.35
C ASP A 573 -9.02 -19.56 -65.69
N ILE A 574 -9.23 -20.34 -66.75
CA ILE A 574 -8.33 -21.46 -67.11
C ILE A 574 -6.94 -20.98 -67.51
N ASP A 575 -6.85 -19.98 -68.38
CA ASP A 575 -5.54 -19.49 -68.84
C ASP A 575 -4.76 -18.85 -67.67
N PRO A 576 -5.36 -17.99 -66.82
CA PRO A 576 -4.71 -17.49 -65.60
C PRO A 576 -4.36 -18.58 -64.58
N PHE A 577 -5.18 -19.62 -64.44
CA PHE A 577 -4.86 -20.78 -63.59
C PHE A 577 -3.59 -21.48 -64.07
N VAL A 578 -3.51 -21.78 -65.37
CA VAL A 578 -2.33 -22.45 -65.97
C VAL A 578 -1.07 -21.58 -65.85
N GLU A 579 -1.20 -20.26 -65.96
CA GLU A 579 -0.09 -19.32 -65.75
C GLU A 579 0.44 -19.30 -64.31
N ARG A 580 -0.35 -19.77 -63.34
CA ARG A 580 0.02 -19.82 -61.92
C ARG A 580 0.56 -21.14 -61.42
N ILE A 581 0.51 -22.21 -62.21
CA ILE A 581 1.11 -23.50 -61.83
C ILE A 581 2.61 -23.30 -61.48
N GLY A 582 2.98 -23.67 -60.26
CA GLY A 582 4.27 -23.46 -59.62
C GLY A 582 4.35 -22.25 -58.68
N ALA A 583 3.24 -21.56 -58.40
CA ALA A 583 3.19 -20.47 -57.42
C ALA A 583 3.02 -21.00 -55.98
N THR A 584 3.46 -20.22 -54.99
CA THR A 584 3.24 -20.50 -53.56
C THR A 584 2.57 -19.31 -52.89
N CYS A 585 1.71 -19.58 -51.93
CA CYS A 585 0.90 -18.59 -51.22
C CYS A 585 1.62 -18.15 -49.92
N ASP A 586 2.51 -17.16 -50.00
CA ASP A 586 3.19 -16.58 -48.81
C ASP A 586 2.29 -15.59 -48.02
#